data_AF-A0A4Q4CWV6-F1
#
_entry.id   AF-A0A4Q4CWV6-F1
#
_cell.length_a   1.000
_cell.length_b   1.000
_cell.length_c   1.000
_cell.angle_alpha   90.00
_cell.angle_beta   90.00
_cell.angle_gamma   90.00
#
_symmetry.space_group_name_H-M   'P 1'
#
loop_
_entity.id
_entity.type
_entity.pdbx_description
1 polymer ?
#
loop_
_entity_poly.entity_id
_entity_poly.type
_entity_poly.pdbx_seq_one_letter_code
_entity_poly.pdbx_strand_id
1 'polypeptide(L)'
;MLDRFVRGGGRLLDIEYLTGEDGKRVVAFGYWAGYVGAALGVLRLADALSAPLAPMARHELDAQLEQAGKSGADQLLALVTGARGRSGRGAQRALMTAGMPITRWDRKETQDLHKLALLGHDLLVNCVVTHVPTTPFVEQADLDHERRLRVLADVTCDVTGPTNMLPVNTSITTWQEPARRLHDGDPELGNAPLEVIAIDNLPSLLPREASEGFSADLTPHLIGLADADGPSLPWRAAGSAFDQAVKELE
;
A
#
# COMPACT_ATOMS: atom_id res chain seq x y z
N MET A 1 -19.10 -13.00 -14.05
CA MET A 1 -19.74 -12.27 -12.93
C MET A 1 -20.80 -11.31 -13.45
N LEU A 2 -20.46 -10.44 -14.41
CA LEU A 2 -21.36 -9.44 -15.02
C LEU A 2 -22.64 -10.00 -15.66
N ASP A 3 -22.60 -11.17 -16.32
CA ASP A 3 -23.79 -11.81 -16.91
C ASP A 3 -24.96 -12.00 -15.94
N ARG A 4 -24.68 -12.13 -14.63
CA ARG A 4 -25.72 -12.26 -13.60
C ARG A 4 -26.54 -10.97 -13.45
N PHE A 5 -25.89 -9.81 -13.55
CA PHE A 5 -26.54 -8.52 -13.50
C PHE A 5 -27.37 -8.28 -14.76
N VAL A 6 -26.77 -8.55 -15.93
CA VAL A 6 -27.45 -8.42 -17.23
C VAL A 6 -28.71 -9.28 -17.28
N ARG A 7 -28.61 -10.58 -16.95
CA ARG A 7 -29.76 -11.49 -16.91
C ARG A 7 -30.83 -11.09 -15.89
N GLY A 8 -30.42 -10.46 -14.78
CA GLY A 8 -31.32 -10.04 -13.71
C GLY A 8 -31.92 -8.65 -13.90
N GLY A 9 -31.52 -7.90 -14.93
CA GLY A 9 -31.89 -6.49 -15.10
C GLY A 9 -31.32 -5.56 -14.02
N GLY A 10 -30.30 -6.01 -13.29
CA GLY A 10 -29.63 -5.25 -12.25
C GLY A 10 -28.45 -4.42 -12.77
N ARG A 11 -27.96 -3.49 -11.96
CA ARG A 11 -26.78 -2.69 -12.25
C ARG A 11 -25.78 -2.79 -11.09
N LEU A 12 -24.51 -2.96 -11.42
CA LEU A 12 -23.41 -2.90 -10.45
C LEU A 12 -22.85 -1.48 -10.40
N LEU A 13 -22.87 -0.87 -9.21
CA LEU A 13 -22.19 0.40 -8.94
C LEU A 13 -20.97 0.09 -8.08
N ASP A 14 -19.86 -0.17 -8.75
CA ASP A 14 -18.62 -0.56 -8.08
C ASP A 14 -17.92 0.68 -7.49
N ILE A 15 -17.64 0.64 -6.19
CA ILE A 15 -17.01 1.73 -5.44
C ILE A 15 -15.57 2.00 -5.92
N GLU A 16 -14.94 1.04 -6.59
CA GLU A 16 -13.64 1.28 -7.21
C GLU A 16 -13.69 2.27 -8.38
N TYR A 17 -14.86 2.42 -9.00
CA TYR A 17 -15.11 3.34 -10.12
C TYR A 17 -15.87 4.60 -9.69
N LEU A 18 -16.04 4.82 -8.38
CA LEU A 18 -16.51 6.11 -7.85
C LEU A 18 -15.37 7.13 -7.98
N THR A 19 -15.37 7.88 -9.09
CA THR A 19 -14.32 8.86 -9.41
C THR A 19 -14.83 10.29 -9.49
N GLY A 20 -13.99 11.25 -9.10
CA GLY A 20 -14.25 12.67 -9.25
C GLY A 20 -13.99 13.18 -10.67
N GLU A 21 -14.06 14.51 -10.85
CA GLU A 21 -13.78 15.18 -12.13
C GLU A 21 -12.36 14.94 -12.64
N ASP A 22 -11.41 14.75 -11.74
CA ASP A 22 -10.01 14.47 -12.06
C ASP A 22 -9.74 12.98 -12.35
N GLY A 23 -10.79 12.16 -12.43
CA GLY A 23 -10.72 10.71 -12.65
C GLY A 23 -10.18 9.93 -11.46
N LYS A 24 -9.88 10.56 -10.31
CA LYS A 24 -9.39 9.86 -9.13
C LYS A 24 -10.52 9.32 -8.29
N ARG A 25 -10.28 8.16 -7.68
CA ARG A 25 -11.20 7.54 -6.71
C ARG A 25 -11.47 8.46 -5.52
N VAL A 26 -12.74 8.76 -5.30
CA VAL A 26 -13.17 9.59 -4.17
C VAL A 26 -13.14 8.83 -2.83
N VAL A 27 -13.33 7.50 -2.85
CA VAL A 27 -13.30 6.63 -1.66
C VAL A 27 -12.26 5.53 -1.82
N ALA A 28 -11.41 5.33 -0.81
CA ALA A 28 -10.43 4.23 -0.77
C ALA A 28 -9.88 3.97 0.64
N PHE A 29 -9.30 2.78 0.86
CA PHE A 29 -8.65 2.41 2.13
C PHE A 29 -7.17 2.87 2.26
N GLY A 30 -6.69 3.71 1.34
CA GLY A 30 -5.25 3.94 1.15
C GLY A 30 -4.51 4.35 2.42
N TYR A 31 -5.07 5.24 3.24
CA TYR A 31 -4.43 5.67 4.49
C TYR A 31 -4.10 4.48 5.41
N TRP A 32 -5.06 3.60 5.66
CA TRP A 32 -4.85 2.45 6.54
C TRP A 32 -3.99 1.36 5.90
N ALA A 33 -4.05 1.20 4.57
CA ALA A 33 -3.12 0.31 3.87
C ALA A 33 -1.66 0.75 4.10
N GLY A 34 -1.38 2.04 3.94
CA GLY A 34 -0.04 2.59 4.21
C GLY A 34 0.35 2.50 5.68
N TYR A 35 -0.58 2.81 6.60
CA TYR A 35 -0.34 2.70 8.05
C TYR A 35 0.07 1.29 8.45
N VAL A 36 -0.74 0.29 8.07
CA VAL A 36 -0.49 -1.10 8.42
C VAL A 36 0.75 -1.63 7.71
N GLY A 37 0.94 -1.34 6.42
CA GLY A 37 2.14 -1.78 5.68
C GLY A 37 3.44 -1.29 6.33
N ALA A 38 3.50 0.00 6.69
CA ALA A 38 4.65 0.53 7.40
C ALA A 38 4.80 -0.07 8.81
N ALA A 39 3.70 -0.25 9.53
CA ALA A 39 3.71 -0.82 10.87
C ALA A 39 4.29 -2.24 10.88
N LEU A 40 3.82 -3.11 9.99
CA LEU A 40 4.35 -4.47 9.87
C LEU A 40 5.82 -4.47 9.45
N GLY A 41 6.24 -3.52 8.61
CA GLY A 41 7.65 -3.33 8.24
C GLY A 41 8.54 -2.99 9.43
N VAL A 42 8.10 -2.08 10.31
CA VAL A 42 8.77 -1.74 11.56
C VAL A 42 8.84 -2.95 12.49
N LEU A 43 7.72 -3.64 12.70
CA LEU A 43 7.68 -4.83 13.56
C LEU A 43 8.60 -5.94 13.03
N ARG A 44 8.71 -6.10 11.71
CA ARG A 44 9.64 -7.07 11.12
C ARG A 44 11.09 -6.71 11.42
N LEU A 45 11.48 -5.44 11.26
CA LEU A 45 12.83 -4.96 11.56
C LEU A 45 13.19 -5.08 13.04
N ALA A 46 12.20 -4.93 13.92
CA ALA A 46 12.35 -5.07 15.37
C ALA A 46 12.24 -6.53 15.86
N ASP A 47 12.11 -7.50 14.95
CA ASP A 47 11.86 -8.92 15.25
C ASP A 47 10.64 -9.16 16.17
N ALA A 48 9.64 -8.28 16.05
CA ALA A 48 8.42 -8.26 16.84
C ALA A 48 7.17 -8.66 16.02
N LEU A 49 7.33 -8.90 14.71
CA LEU A 49 6.25 -9.35 13.84
C LEU A 49 5.92 -10.82 14.09
N SER A 50 4.74 -11.10 14.64
CA SER A 50 4.24 -12.45 14.89
C SER A 50 3.22 -12.88 13.82
N ALA A 51 3.24 -14.16 13.48
CA ALA A 51 2.30 -14.78 12.56
C ALA A 51 1.57 -15.97 13.25
N PRO A 52 0.30 -16.27 12.89
CA PRO A 52 -0.51 -15.55 11.91
C PRO A 52 -0.97 -14.18 12.42
N LEU A 53 -1.18 -13.25 11.49
CA LEU A 53 -1.84 -11.98 11.80
C LEU A 53 -3.29 -12.21 12.24
N ALA A 54 -3.79 -11.33 13.10
CA ALA A 54 -5.18 -11.29 13.50
C ALA A 54 -5.65 -9.82 13.56
N PRO A 55 -6.92 -9.52 13.24
CA PRO A 55 -7.43 -8.17 13.37
C PRO A 55 -7.29 -7.68 14.80
N MET A 56 -6.90 -6.42 14.96
CA MET A 56 -6.60 -5.83 16.27
C MET A 56 -7.11 -4.40 16.37
N ALA A 57 -7.10 -3.85 17.58
CA ALA A 57 -7.41 -2.45 17.77
C ALA A 57 -6.17 -1.60 17.47
N ARG A 58 -6.36 -0.39 16.94
CA ARG A 58 -5.24 0.49 16.62
C ARG A 58 -4.31 0.77 17.82
N HIS A 59 -4.87 0.98 19.01
CA HIS A 59 -4.05 1.28 20.18
C HIS A 59 -3.10 0.13 20.56
N GLU A 60 -3.45 -1.12 20.26
CA GLU A 60 -2.59 -2.28 20.46
C GLU A 60 -1.42 -2.27 19.47
N LEU A 61 -1.69 -1.94 18.19
CA LEU A 61 -0.65 -1.81 17.17
C LEU A 61 0.28 -0.61 17.48
N ASP A 62 -0.29 0.53 17.88
CA ASP A 62 0.46 1.73 18.26
C ASP A 62 1.40 1.43 19.44
N ALA A 63 0.94 0.67 20.45
CA ALA A 63 1.77 0.23 21.56
C ALA A 63 2.93 -0.67 21.13
N GLN A 64 2.70 -1.59 20.17
CA GLN A 64 3.77 -2.42 19.61
C GLN A 64 4.81 -1.58 18.85
N LEU A 65 4.37 -0.57 18.09
CA LEU A 65 5.26 0.35 17.37
C LEU A 65 6.10 1.19 18.32
N GLU A 66 5.50 1.75 19.37
CA GLU A 66 6.23 2.50 20.40
C GLU A 66 7.26 1.62 21.10
N GLN A 67 6.93 0.35 21.37
CA GLN A 67 7.87 -0.60 21.96
C GLN A 67 9.00 -0.95 20.99
N ALA A 68 8.71 -1.17 19.71
CA ALA A 68 9.71 -1.39 18.67
C ALA A 68 10.68 -0.20 18.57
N GLY A 69 10.17 1.03 18.66
CA GLY A 69 10.96 2.25 18.75
C GLY A 69 11.94 2.22 19.92
N LYS A 70 11.44 1.98 21.14
CA LYS A 70 12.27 1.86 22.36
C LYS A 70 13.31 0.73 22.29
N SER A 71 13.05 -0.29 21.49
CA SER A 71 13.95 -1.43 21.25
C SER A 71 14.96 -1.17 20.12
N GLY A 72 15.02 0.04 19.55
CA GLY A 72 16.04 0.48 18.61
C GLY A 72 15.56 0.71 17.18
N ALA A 73 14.28 0.49 16.87
CA ALA A 73 13.75 0.84 15.54
C ALA A 73 13.81 2.35 15.25
N ASP A 74 13.86 3.18 16.30
CA ASP A 74 14.02 4.63 16.22
C ASP A 74 15.40 5.09 15.70
N GLN A 75 16.40 4.19 15.69
CA GLN A 75 17.74 4.44 15.14
C GLN A 75 17.87 4.02 13.67
N LEU A 76 16.86 3.32 13.13
CA LEU A 76 16.83 2.86 11.75
C LEU A 76 16.23 3.95 10.85
N LEU A 77 16.46 3.86 9.53
CA LEU A 77 15.98 4.86 8.58
C LEU A 77 14.94 4.26 7.62
N ALA A 78 13.76 4.87 7.53
CA ALA A 78 12.71 4.48 6.59
C ALA A 78 12.62 5.42 5.38
N LEU A 79 12.34 4.86 4.22
CA LEU A 79 11.93 5.57 3.01
C LEU A 79 10.45 5.33 2.74
N VAL A 80 9.69 6.40 2.51
CA VAL A 80 8.32 6.33 1.99
C VAL A 80 8.29 6.92 0.59
N THR A 81 7.98 6.11 -0.43
CA THR A 81 7.70 6.60 -1.78
C THR A 81 6.21 6.93 -1.91
N GLY A 82 5.86 7.92 -2.74
CA GLY A 82 4.47 8.41 -2.83
C GLY A 82 4.01 9.07 -1.53
N ALA A 83 4.93 9.73 -0.82
CA ALA A 83 4.72 10.27 0.52
C ALA A 83 3.56 11.29 0.61
N ARG A 84 3.20 11.97 -0.49
CA ARG A 84 2.07 12.92 -0.49
C ARG A 84 0.72 12.24 -0.68
N GLY A 85 0.69 10.98 -1.14
CA GLY A 85 -0.51 10.19 -1.36
C GLY A 85 -1.21 9.75 -0.07
N ARG A 86 -2.42 9.20 -0.19
CA ARG A 86 -3.20 8.69 0.96
C ARG A 86 -2.40 7.66 1.76
N SER A 87 -1.89 6.62 1.08
CA SER A 87 -1.09 5.57 1.71
C SER A 87 0.23 6.08 2.27
N GLY A 88 0.95 6.92 1.52
CA GLY A 88 2.19 7.53 2.01
C GLY A 88 2.01 8.33 3.30
N ARG A 89 0.89 9.05 3.46
CA ARG A 89 0.58 9.76 4.72
C ARG A 89 0.29 8.80 5.88
N GLY A 90 -0.41 7.70 5.62
CA GLY A 90 -0.64 6.65 6.61
C GLY A 90 0.67 5.99 7.07
N ALA A 91 1.52 5.62 6.11
CA ALA A 91 2.84 5.05 6.37
C ALA A 91 3.69 5.96 7.26
N GLN A 92 3.75 7.25 6.92
CA GLN A 92 4.45 8.25 7.74
C GLN A 92 3.90 8.31 9.17
N ARG A 93 2.58 8.17 9.35
CA ARG A 93 2.00 8.21 10.70
C ARG A 93 2.45 7.02 11.54
N ALA A 94 2.48 5.80 11.00
CA ALA A 94 2.96 4.62 11.70
C ALA A 94 4.45 4.74 12.05
N LEU A 95 5.28 5.20 11.12
CA LEU A 95 6.71 5.43 11.36
C LEU A 95 6.96 6.48 12.45
N MET A 96 6.17 7.56 12.47
CA MET A 96 6.23 8.56 13.55
C MET A 96 5.82 7.97 14.91
N THR A 97 4.82 7.09 14.96
CA THR A 97 4.45 6.37 16.19
C THR A 97 5.62 5.52 16.72
N ALA A 98 6.39 4.89 15.82
CA ALA A 98 7.58 4.13 16.17
C ALA A 98 8.82 4.99 16.47
N GLY A 99 8.76 6.32 16.28
CA GLY A 99 9.92 7.21 16.41
C GLY A 99 10.97 7.06 15.31
N MET A 100 10.68 6.32 14.23
CA MET A 100 11.65 6.03 13.16
C MET A 100 11.84 7.23 12.23
N PRO A 101 13.08 7.70 11.98
CA PRO A 101 13.40 8.71 10.97
C PRO A 101 12.86 8.36 9.58
N ILE A 102 12.37 9.39 8.85
CA ILE A 102 11.66 9.21 7.58
C ILE A 102 12.24 10.09 6.48
N THR A 103 12.75 9.45 5.43
CA THR A 103 12.95 10.07 4.11
C THR A 103 11.65 10.00 3.32
N ARG A 104 11.24 11.12 2.72
CA ARG A 104 9.97 11.25 2.00
C ARG A 104 10.24 11.51 0.54
N TRP A 105 9.92 10.56 -0.33
CA TRP A 105 10.03 10.73 -1.77
C TRP A 105 8.66 10.79 -2.43
N ASP A 106 8.54 11.70 -3.37
CA ASP A 106 7.42 11.79 -4.29
C ASP A 106 7.96 11.98 -5.72
N ARG A 107 7.11 12.35 -6.67
CA ARG A 107 7.46 12.42 -8.10
C ARG A 107 8.75 13.20 -8.40
N LYS A 108 9.05 14.25 -7.62
CA LYS A 108 10.25 15.07 -7.82
C LYS A 108 11.53 14.29 -7.51
N GLU A 109 11.52 13.50 -6.44
CA GLU A 109 12.68 12.72 -5.99
C GLU A 109 12.82 11.41 -6.79
N THR A 110 11.74 10.87 -7.35
CA THR A 110 11.75 9.60 -8.10
C THR A 110 11.96 9.77 -9.61
N GLN A 111 11.93 11.01 -10.13
CA GLN A 111 12.16 11.26 -11.57
C GLN A 111 13.60 10.95 -11.99
N ASP A 112 14.56 11.22 -11.11
CA ASP A 112 15.97 10.85 -11.25
C ASP A 112 16.34 9.96 -10.06
N LEU A 113 16.06 8.66 -10.19
CA LEU A 113 16.12 7.72 -9.08
C LEU A 113 17.57 7.45 -8.65
N HIS A 114 17.95 7.98 -7.49
CA HIS A 114 19.23 7.69 -6.86
C HIS A 114 19.18 6.35 -6.11
N LYS A 115 19.40 5.23 -6.81
CA LYS A 115 19.33 3.87 -6.24
C LYS A 115 20.19 3.64 -5.01
N LEU A 116 21.45 4.09 -5.02
CA LEU A 116 22.34 3.92 -3.86
C LEU A 116 21.80 4.63 -2.61
N ALA A 117 21.15 5.79 -2.78
CA ALA A 117 20.50 6.48 -1.67
C ALA A 117 19.30 5.68 -1.16
N LEU A 118 18.50 5.07 -2.05
CA LEU A 118 17.41 4.18 -1.67
C LEU A 118 17.91 2.98 -0.87
N LEU A 119 18.94 2.28 -1.35
CA LEU A 119 19.52 1.10 -0.71
C LEU A 119 20.16 1.39 0.66
N GLY A 120 20.44 2.66 0.97
CA GLY A 120 20.93 3.12 2.27
C GLY A 120 19.87 3.23 3.38
N HIS A 121 18.60 2.94 3.10
CA HIS A 121 17.53 2.89 4.10
C HIS A 121 17.39 1.47 4.65
N ASP A 122 16.81 1.29 5.84
CA ASP A 122 16.53 -0.02 6.43
C ASP A 122 15.18 -0.60 5.99
N LEU A 123 14.18 0.29 5.83
CA LEU A 123 12.81 -0.01 5.40
C LEU A 123 12.43 0.84 4.20
N LEU A 124 11.87 0.22 3.17
CA LEU A 124 11.16 0.91 2.09
C LEU A 124 9.66 0.62 2.21
N VAL A 125 8.84 1.65 2.37
CA VAL A 125 7.39 1.57 2.23
C VAL A 125 6.98 2.11 0.86
N ASN A 126 6.65 1.22 -0.06
CA ASN A 126 6.26 1.59 -1.42
C ASN A 126 4.76 1.92 -1.49
N CYS A 127 4.42 3.15 -1.87
CA CYS A 127 3.03 3.59 -2.08
C CYS A 127 2.79 4.16 -3.49
N VAL A 128 3.65 3.86 -4.46
CA VAL A 128 3.56 4.41 -5.83
C VAL A 128 3.02 3.38 -6.80
N VAL A 129 1.86 3.66 -7.37
CA VAL A 129 1.35 2.99 -8.56
C VAL A 129 1.58 3.91 -9.75
N THR A 130 2.14 3.37 -10.83
CA THR A 130 2.31 4.06 -12.11
C THR A 130 1.77 3.18 -13.23
N HIS A 131 1.25 3.80 -14.28
CA HIS A 131 0.83 3.13 -15.52
C HIS A 131 1.77 3.47 -16.69
N VAL A 132 2.84 4.22 -16.41
CA VAL A 132 3.88 4.55 -17.38
C VAL A 132 5.14 3.79 -16.98
N PRO A 133 5.77 3.05 -17.91
CA PRO A 133 7.06 2.42 -17.68
C PRO A 133 8.09 3.43 -17.16
N THR A 134 8.72 3.09 -16.04
CA THR A 134 9.74 3.92 -15.39
C THR A 134 10.74 3.01 -14.69
N THR A 135 11.86 3.58 -14.25
CA THR A 135 12.89 2.81 -13.54
C THR A 135 12.31 2.28 -12.22
N PRO A 136 12.35 0.95 -11.98
CA PRO A 136 11.88 0.37 -10.74
C PRO A 136 12.74 0.82 -9.55
N PHE A 137 12.15 0.82 -8.36
CA PHE A 137 12.84 1.17 -7.11
C PHE A 137 13.85 0.11 -6.69
N VAL A 138 13.47 -1.17 -6.76
CA VAL A 138 14.34 -2.31 -6.41
C VAL A 138 14.12 -3.44 -7.42
N GLU A 139 15.18 -3.79 -8.15
CA GLU A 139 15.22 -4.89 -9.13
C GLU A 139 16.28 -5.93 -8.76
N GLN A 140 16.32 -7.05 -9.49
CA GLN A 140 17.21 -8.18 -9.17
C GLN A 140 18.68 -7.77 -9.08
N ALA A 141 19.14 -6.86 -9.95
CA ALA A 141 20.51 -6.36 -9.93
C ALA A 141 20.87 -5.62 -8.63
N ASP A 142 19.87 -5.06 -7.92
CA ASP A 142 20.09 -4.31 -6.68
C ASP A 142 20.29 -5.21 -5.45
N LEU A 143 19.93 -6.50 -5.54
CA LEU A 143 19.94 -7.41 -4.39
C LEU A 143 21.36 -7.73 -3.91
N ASP A 144 22.31 -7.78 -4.82
CA ASP A 144 23.73 -8.08 -4.59
C ASP A 144 24.59 -6.82 -4.37
N HIS A 145 23.99 -5.63 -4.31
CA HIS A 145 24.70 -4.41 -3.94
C HIS A 145 24.92 -4.31 -2.42
N GLU A 146 25.88 -3.49 -2.01
CA GLU A 146 25.98 -3.04 -0.61
C GLU A 146 24.69 -2.28 -0.25
N ARG A 147 23.96 -2.78 0.76
CA ARG A 147 22.66 -2.22 1.17
C ARG A 147 22.42 -2.35 2.66
N ARG A 148 21.82 -1.31 3.22
CA ARG A 148 21.17 -1.34 4.54
C ARG A 148 19.74 -1.86 4.49
N LEU A 149 19.16 -1.86 3.29
CA LEU A 149 17.76 -2.22 3.06
C LEU A 149 17.51 -3.68 3.42
N ARG A 150 16.59 -3.90 4.36
CA ARG A 150 16.29 -5.23 4.92
C ARG A 150 14.82 -5.60 4.80
N VAL A 151 13.92 -4.62 4.74
CA VAL A 151 12.48 -4.87 4.60
C VAL A 151 11.87 -3.97 3.53
N LEU A 152 11.09 -4.58 2.64
CA LEU A 152 10.19 -3.92 1.72
C LEU A 152 8.76 -4.07 2.23
N ALA A 153 8.05 -2.98 2.49
CA ALA A 153 6.61 -2.97 2.68
C ALA A 153 5.96 -2.48 1.39
N ASP A 154 5.52 -3.43 0.55
CA ASP A 154 4.94 -3.16 -0.76
C ASP A 154 3.42 -3.00 -0.66
N VAL A 155 2.97 -1.77 -0.38
CA VAL A 155 1.54 -1.45 -0.16
C VAL A 155 0.74 -1.52 -1.46
N THR A 156 1.40 -1.47 -2.62
CA THR A 156 0.72 -1.50 -3.92
C THR A 156 0.34 -2.91 -4.33
N CYS A 157 1.09 -3.92 -3.86
CA CYS A 157 0.92 -5.33 -4.21
C CYS A 157 0.86 -5.58 -5.73
N ASP A 158 1.53 -4.73 -6.53
CA ASP A 158 1.54 -4.83 -7.99
C ASP A 158 2.53 -5.90 -8.46
N VAL A 159 2.30 -7.15 -8.06
CA VAL A 159 3.28 -8.26 -8.23
C VAL A 159 3.35 -8.83 -9.64
N THR A 160 2.37 -8.51 -10.49
CA THR A 160 2.30 -8.98 -11.89
C THR A 160 2.24 -7.85 -12.91
N GLY A 161 2.16 -6.59 -12.48
CA GLY A 161 2.00 -5.46 -13.38
C GLY A 161 3.23 -5.21 -14.23
N PRO A 162 3.06 -4.76 -15.49
CA PRO A 162 4.18 -4.39 -16.37
C PRO A 162 4.95 -3.15 -15.88
N THR A 163 4.40 -2.47 -14.87
CA THR A 163 4.94 -1.25 -14.26
C THR A 163 5.21 -1.42 -12.77
N ASN A 164 5.39 -2.68 -12.32
CA ASN A 164 5.77 -3.00 -10.96
C ASN A 164 7.05 -2.25 -10.57
N MET A 165 6.97 -1.43 -9.52
CA MET A 165 8.10 -0.65 -9.02
C MET A 165 9.07 -1.48 -8.16
N LEU A 166 8.67 -2.68 -7.74
CA LEU A 166 9.46 -3.64 -6.99
C LEU A 166 9.45 -5.02 -7.68
N PRO A 167 10.00 -5.16 -8.89
CA PRO A 167 9.98 -6.42 -9.67
C PRO A 167 10.71 -7.59 -9.00
N VAL A 168 11.45 -7.36 -7.90
CA VAL A 168 11.92 -8.44 -7.01
C VAL A 168 10.80 -9.17 -6.29
N ASN A 169 9.62 -8.55 -6.17
CA ASN A 169 8.43 -9.10 -5.55
C ASN A 169 7.43 -9.62 -6.61
N THR A 170 7.27 -10.94 -6.71
CA THR A 170 6.44 -11.60 -7.75
C THR A 170 5.19 -12.29 -7.20
N SER A 171 4.96 -12.23 -5.88
CA SER A 171 3.77 -12.81 -5.24
C SER A 171 3.45 -12.11 -3.93
N ILE A 172 2.16 -12.02 -3.61
CA ILE A 172 1.68 -11.46 -2.35
C ILE A 172 2.07 -12.34 -1.16
N THR A 173 2.26 -11.73 0.00
CA THR A 173 2.37 -12.44 1.29
C THR A 173 0.98 -12.64 1.89
N THR A 174 0.88 -13.48 2.92
CA THR A 174 -0.41 -13.86 3.51
C THR A 174 -0.46 -13.51 4.98
N TRP A 175 -1.62 -13.69 5.61
CA TRP A 175 -1.75 -13.49 7.05
C TRP A 175 -0.98 -14.56 7.84
N GLN A 176 -0.82 -15.77 7.29
CA GLN A 176 -0.07 -16.87 7.89
C GLN A 176 1.43 -16.68 7.75
N GLU A 177 1.86 -16.07 6.65
CA GLU A 177 3.26 -15.78 6.33
C GLU A 177 3.36 -14.32 5.88
N PRO A 178 3.35 -13.35 6.82
CA PRO A 178 3.22 -11.93 6.49
C PRO A 178 4.47 -11.33 5.86
N ALA A 179 5.64 -11.94 6.10
CA ALA A 179 6.90 -11.58 5.48
C ALA A 179 7.49 -12.78 4.73
N ARG A 180 8.06 -12.53 3.55
CA ARG A 180 8.72 -13.53 2.72
C ARG A 180 10.15 -13.10 2.38
N ARG A 181 11.10 -14.02 2.48
CA ARG A 181 12.49 -13.82 2.06
C ARG A 181 12.56 -13.57 0.55
N LEU A 182 13.25 -12.50 0.16
CA LEU A 182 13.58 -12.19 -1.24
C LEU A 182 15.04 -12.52 -1.57
N HIS A 183 15.94 -12.35 -0.61
CA HIS A 183 17.37 -12.56 -0.78
C HIS A 183 18.00 -12.89 0.58
N ASP A 184 18.93 -13.84 0.62
CA ASP A 184 19.56 -14.31 1.87
C ASP A 184 20.66 -13.37 2.39
N GLY A 185 21.07 -12.40 1.58
CA GLY A 185 22.19 -11.53 1.88
C GLY A 185 23.54 -12.18 1.63
N ASP A 186 24.57 -11.34 1.58
CA ASP A 186 25.97 -11.70 1.49
C ASP A 186 26.77 -10.73 2.40
N PRO A 187 27.25 -11.22 3.55
CA PRO A 187 28.06 -10.42 4.47
C PRO A 187 29.36 -9.88 3.84
N GLU A 188 29.93 -10.57 2.84
CA GLU A 188 31.14 -10.10 2.15
C GLU A 188 30.85 -8.88 1.26
N LEU A 189 29.63 -8.79 0.73
CA LEU A 189 29.13 -7.65 -0.03
C LEU A 189 28.47 -6.58 0.86
N GLY A 190 28.48 -6.77 2.18
CA GLY A 190 27.92 -5.82 3.14
C GLY A 190 26.39 -5.73 3.08
N ASN A 191 25.70 -6.81 2.69
CA ASN A 191 24.25 -6.83 2.67
C ASN A 191 23.64 -7.95 3.53
N ALA A 192 22.60 -7.60 4.29
CA ALA A 192 21.84 -8.50 5.15
C ALA A 192 20.69 -9.17 4.37
N PRO A 193 20.02 -10.20 4.89
CA PRO A 193 18.82 -10.73 4.26
C PRO A 193 17.77 -9.65 3.94
N LEU A 194 17.09 -9.75 2.79
CA LEU A 194 15.98 -8.88 2.37
C LEU A 194 14.66 -9.64 2.46
N GLU A 195 13.64 -9.02 3.04
CA GLU A 195 12.27 -9.52 3.11
C GLU A 195 11.27 -8.55 2.51
N VAL A 196 10.12 -9.09 2.08
CA VAL A 196 8.98 -8.30 1.62
C VAL A 196 7.72 -8.64 2.41
N ILE A 197 6.91 -7.60 2.64
CA ILE A 197 5.53 -7.66 3.12
C ILE A 197 4.68 -7.07 2.00
N ALA A 198 3.79 -7.88 1.43
CA ALA A 198 2.94 -7.53 0.29
C ALA A 198 1.56 -8.18 0.47
N ILE A 199 0.84 -7.77 1.51
CA ILE A 199 -0.50 -8.28 1.82
C ILE A 199 -1.53 -7.40 1.09
N ASP A 200 -2.41 -8.00 0.30
CA ASP A 200 -3.34 -7.27 -0.57
C ASP A 200 -4.54 -6.64 0.17
N ASN A 201 -4.74 -7.00 1.43
CA ASN A 201 -5.82 -6.52 2.28
C ASN A 201 -5.33 -5.95 3.63
N LEU A 202 -4.18 -5.27 3.64
CA LEU A 202 -3.60 -4.61 4.83
C LEU A 202 -4.61 -3.86 5.74
N PRO A 203 -5.59 -3.08 5.22
CA PRO A 203 -6.56 -2.38 6.07
C PRO A 203 -7.37 -3.30 6.99
N SER A 204 -7.52 -4.58 6.64
CA SER A 204 -8.25 -5.57 7.43
C SER A 204 -7.58 -5.89 8.78
N LEU A 205 -6.31 -5.51 8.99
CA LEU A 205 -5.67 -5.61 10.32
C LEU A 205 -6.30 -4.64 11.32
N LEU A 206 -6.75 -3.47 10.85
CA LEU A 206 -7.42 -2.43 11.65
C LEU A 206 -8.84 -2.19 11.11
N PRO A 207 -9.74 -3.19 11.21
CA PRO A 207 -11.00 -3.19 10.47
C PRO A 207 -11.94 -2.06 10.92
N ARG A 208 -11.92 -1.68 12.21
CA ARG A 208 -12.72 -0.57 12.73
C ARG A 208 -12.30 0.75 12.10
N GLU A 209 -11.04 1.11 12.22
CA GLU A 209 -10.51 2.38 11.74
C GLU A 209 -10.57 2.47 10.20
N ALA A 210 -10.28 1.37 9.51
CA ALA A 210 -10.44 1.27 8.06
C ALA A 210 -11.89 1.53 7.62
N SER A 211 -12.84 0.92 8.32
CA SER A 211 -14.27 1.05 8.02
C SER A 211 -14.82 2.43 8.36
N GLU A 212 -14.42 3.03 9.49
CA GLU A 212 -14.79 4.40 9.88
C GLU A 212 -14.23 5.42 8.88
N GLY A 213 -12.96 5.29 8.49
CA GLY A 213 -12.34 6.16 7.49
C GLY A 213 -13.00 6.05 6.11
N PHE A 214 -13.21 4.82 5.64
CA PHE A 214 -13.90 4.58 4.36
C PHE A 214 -15.34 5.12 4.37
N SER A 215 -16.07 4.91 5.46
CA SER A 215 -17.45 5.38 5.60
C SER A 215 -17.51 6.90 5.65
N ALA A 216 -16.56 7.57 6.32
CA ALA A 216 -16.47 9.02 6.34
C ALA A 216 -16.24 9.60 4.94
N ASP A 217 -15.39 8.97 4.13
CA ASP A 217 -15.16 9.36 2.74
C ASP A 217 -16.39 9.08 1.85
N LEU A 218 -17.10 7.96 2.07
CA LEU A 218 -18.26 7.57 1.26
C LEU A 218 -19.54 8.37 1.59
N THR A 219 -19.75 8.72 2.86
CA THR A 219 -21.01 9.32 3.34
C THR A 219 -21.44 10.57 2.55
N PRO A 220 -20.57 11.54 2.24
CA PRO A 220 -20.93 12.70 1.42
C PRO A 220 -21.47 12.34 0.03
N HIS A 221 -21.05 11.19 -0.51
CA HIS A 221 -21.47 10.75 -1.84
C HIS A 221 -22.81 10.01 -1.82
N LEU A 222 -23.21 9.39 -0.71
CA LEU A 222 -24.44 8.59 -0.63
C LEU A 222 -25.70 9.39 -1.00
N ILE A 223 -25.77 10.67 -0.60
CA ILE A 223 -26.89 11.56 -0.94
C ILE A 223 -27.02 11.70 -2.46
N GLY A 224 -25.88 11.83 -3.15
CA GLY A 224 -25.84 11.97 -4.60
C GLY A 224 -26.20 10.71 -5.37
N LEU A 225 -26.47 9.56 -4.74
CA LEU A 225 -26.88 8.35 -5.46
C LEU A 225 -28.31 8.47 -6.00
N ALA A 226 -29.20 9.10 -5.23
CA ALA A 226 -30.63 9.18 -5.49
C ALA A 226 -31.13 10.63 -5.47
N ASP A 227 -30.30 11.56 -5.93
CA ASP A 227 -30.67 12.97 -6.07
C ASP A 227 -31.83 13.12 -7.07
N ALA A 228 -32.67 14.15 -6.88
CA ALA A 228 -33.84 14.42 -7.71
C ALA A 228 -33.46 14.68 -9.18
N ASP A 229 -32.28 15.27 -9.41
CA ASP A 229 -31.72 15.55 -10.74
C ASP A 229 -30.93 14.35 -11.32
N GLY A 230 -30.96 13.20 -10.63
CA GLY A 230 -30.27 11.96 -10.99
C GLY A 230 -28.91 11.79 -10.29
N PRO A 231 -28.21 10.67 -10.55
CA PRO A 231 -26.97 10.35 -9.82
C PRO A 231 -25.90 11.41 -10.03
N SER A 232 -25.15 11.71 -8.97
CA SER A 232 -24.01 12.62 -8.98
C SER A 232 -22.86 12.06 -9.83
N LEU A 233 -21.87 12.91 -10.14
CA LEU A 233 -20.77 12.54 -11.04
C LEU A 233 -20.07 11.22 -10.65
N PRO A 234 -19.67 10.97 -9.38
CA PRO A 234 -19.04 9.69 -9.03
C PRO A 234 -19.91 8.47 -9.28
N TRP A 235 -21.22 8.56 -9.05
CA TRP A 235 -22.15 7.45 -9.31
C TRP A 235 -22.42 7.25 -10.80
N ARG A 236 -22.46 8.34 -11.59
CA ARG A 236 -22.51 8.24 -13.05
C ARG A 236 -21.25 7.61 -13.61
N ALA A 237 -20.08 7.95 -13.07
CA ALA A 237 -18.81 7.33 -13.48
C ALA A 237 -18.83 5.82 -13.23
N ALA A 238 -19.24 5.38 -12.05
CA ALA A 238 -19.37 3.95 -11.72
C ALA A 238 -20.40 3.24 -12.62
N GLY A 239 -21.54 3.89 -12.88
CA GLY A 239 -22.54 3.37 -13.81
C GLY A 239 -22.01 3.21 -15.23
N SER A 240 -21.30 4.22 -15.76
CA SER A 240 -20.69 4.18 -17.09
C SER A 240 -19.62 3.10 -17.21
N ALA A 241 -18.85 2.86 -16.15
CA ALA A 241 -17.86 1.78 -16.11
C ALA A 241 -18.54 0.41 -16.26
N PHE A 242 -19.66 0.18 -15.57
CA PHE A 242 -20.45 -1.04 -15.74
C PHE A 242 -20.99 -1.18 -17.17
N ASP A 243 -21.59 -0.12 -17.73
CA ASP A 243 -22.17 -0.15 -19.08
C ASP A 243 -21.10 -0.45 -20.14
N GLN A 244 -19.90 0.10 -19.98
CA GLN A 244 -18.76 -0.16 -20.85
C GLN A 244 -18.28 -1.61 -20.73
N ALA A 245 -18.11 -2.12 -19.51
CA ALA A 245 -17.68 -3.50 -19.28
C ALA A 245 -18.69 -4.53 -19.81
N VAL A 246 -20.00 -4.22 -19.77
CA VAL A 246 -21.03 -5.08 -20.37
C VAL A 246 -20.92 -5.12 -21.90
N LYS A 247 -20.68 -3.97 -22.55
CA LYS A 247 -20.49 -3.93 -24.02
C LYS A 247 -19.28 -4.73 -24.49
N GLU A 248 -18.24 -4.82 -23.68
CA GLU A 248 -17.02 -5.59 -24.00
C GLU A 248 -17.21 -7.11 -23.87
N LEU A 249 -18.32 -7.57 -23.25
CA LEU A 249 -18.69 -8.98 -23.19
C LEU A 249 -19.47 -9.45 -24.44
N GLU A 250 -20.05 -8.51 -25.19
CA GLU A 250 -20.83 -8.75 -26.40
C GLU A 250 -19.93 -8.91 -27.64
#